data_AF-A0A7V5Q9Z4-F1
#
_entry.id   AF-A0A7V5Q9Z4-F1
#
_cell.length_a   1.000
_cell.length_b   1.000
_cell.length_c   1.000
_cell.angle_alpha   90.00
_cell.angle_beta   90.00
_cell.angle_gamma   90.00
#
_symmetry.space_group_name_H-M   'P 1'
#
loop_
_entity.id
_entity.type
_entity.pdbx_description
1 polymer ?
#
loop_
_entity_poly.entity_id
_entity_poly.type
_entity_poly.pdbx_seq_one_letter_code
_entity_poly.pdbx_strand_id
1 'polypeptide(L)'
;SVPQELQDIINEYGGGLPQTYGVPVEEIAKGIKMGVRKVNIDTDLRLAATGQVRKYLTENPAGFDPRGFLKPATEAMTKVCVERYELFGAAGQASKIKPISLKEMAARYASGELDPKIS
;
A
#
# COMPACT_ATOMS: atom_id res chain seq x y z
N SER A 1 7.11 4.34 1.05
CA SER A 1 8.10 5.36 0.65
C SER A 1 8.04 6.61 1.53
N VAL A 2 7.07 6.70 2.46
CA VAL A 2 6.83 7.85 3.33
C VAL A 2 6.79 9.16 2.52
N PRO A 3 5.82 9.29 1.60
CA PRO A 3 5.71 10.47 0.73
C PRO A 3 5.59 11.76 1.56
N GLN A 4 6.30 12.81 1.12
CA GLN A 4 6.32 14.09 1.82
C GLN A 4 4.92 14.70 1.92
N GLU A 5 4.15 14.69 0.84
CA GLU A 5 2.80 15.23 0.77
C GLU A 5 1.86 14.62 1.84
N LEU A 6 2.06 13.35 2.21
CA LEU A 6 1.26 12.69 3.24
C LEU A 6 1.68 13.09 4.66
N GLN A 7 2.92 13.51 4.86
CA GLN A 7 3.39 14.09 6.12
C GLN A 7 2.90 15.55 6.23
N ASP A 8 2.98 16.30 5.14
CA ASP A 8 2.62 17.71 5.07
C ASP A 8 1.16 17.92 5.42
N ILE A 9 0.24 17.13 4.85
CA ILE A 9 -1.18 17.21 5.21
C ILE A 9 -1.41 16.94 6.70
N ILE A 10 -0.67 16.02 7.32
CA ILE A 10 -0.82 15.78 8.76
C ILE A 10 -0.39 17.02 9.54
N ASN A 11 0.74 17.61 9.19
CA ASN A 11 1.29 18.78 9.88
C ASN A 11 0.46 20.06 9.65
N GLU A 12 -0.11 20.22 8.46
CA GLU A 12 -1.04 21.33 8.13
C GLU A 12 -2.29 21.30 9.02
N TYR A 13 -2.85 20.10 9.27
CA TYR A 13 -4.08 19.91 10.05
C TYR A 13 -3.79 19.43 11.49
N GLY A 14 -2.88 20.15 12.16
CA GLY A 14 -2.65 20.03 13.61
C GLY A 14 -1.83 18.81 14.04
N GLY A 15 -1.08 18.21 13.13
CA GLY A 15 -0.07 17.20 13.42
C GLY A 15 1.30 17.81 13.74
N GLY A 16 2.20 16.99 14.28
CA GLY A 16 3.56 17.39 14.62
C GLY A 16 4.55 16.28 14.29
N LEU A 17 4.44 15.73 13.07
CA LEU A 17 5.35 14.71 12.58
C LEU A 17 6.73 15.34 12.31
N PRO A 18 7.81 14.84 12.91
CA PRO A 18 9.15 15.22 12.50
C PRO A 18 9.39 14.73 11.07
N GLN A 19 10.21 15.47 10.33
CA GLN A 19 10.61 15.11 8.98
C GLN A 19 11.23 13.70 8.96
N THR A 20 10.65 12.80 8.16
CA THR A 20 11.15 11.44 7.98
C THR A 20 11.13 11.01 6.52
N TYR A 21 11.95 10.01 6.19
CA TYR A 21 12.15 9.52 4.83
C TYR A 21 11.96 8.00 4.79
N GLY A 22 11.26 7.53 3.76
CA GLY A 22 11.11 6.10 3.49
C GLY A 22 12.02 5.61 2.39
N VAL A 23 11.84 4.35 2.01
CA VAL A 23 12.55 3.78 0.85
C VAL A 23 12.04 4.45 -0.44
N PRO A 24 12.95 5.01 -1.28
CA PRO A 24 12.57 5.58 -2.57
C PRO A 24 11.87 4.58 -3.47
N VAL A 25 10.86 5.05 -4.19
CA VAL A 25 10.04 4.24 -5.09
C VAL A 25 10.89 3.59 -6.19
N GLU A 26 11.88 4.31 -6.68
CA GLU A 26 12.80 3.90 -7.73
C GLU A 26 13.66 2.72 -7.28
N GLU A 27 14.10 2.70 -6.02
CA GLU A 27 14.87 1.60 -5.45
C GLU A 27 14.02 0.34 -5.28
N ILE A 28 12.75 0.49 -4.91
CA ILE A 28 11.80 -0.64 -4.88
C ILE A 28 11.62 -1.20 -6.29
N ALA A 29 11.43 -0.34 -7.30
CA ALA A 29 11.30 -0.75 -8.69
C ALA A 29 12.57 -1.47 -9.21
N LYS A 30 13.77 -1.03 -8.82
CA LYS A 30 15.03 -1.74 -9.10
C LYS A 30 15.05 -3.12 -8.42
N GLY A 31 14.68 -3.20 -7.15
CA GLY A 31 14.59 -4.47 -6.42
C GLY A 31 13.66 -5.48 -7.08
N ILE A 32 12.53 -5.03 -7.65
CA ILE A 32 11.59 -5.89 -8.41
C ILE A 32 12.25 -6.48 -9.66
N LYS A 33 13.09 -5.70 -10.36
CA LYS A 33 13.87 -6.20 -11.50
C LYS A 33 14.90 -7.25 -11.07
N MET A 34 15.34 -7.23 -9.81
CA MET A 34 16.33 -8.13 -9.23
C MET A 34 15.75 -9.33 -8.46
N GLY A 35 14.42 -9.51 -8.42
CA GLY A 35 13.81 -10.69 -7.83
C GLY A 35 12.83 -10.45 -6.68
N VAL A 36 12.66 -9.21 -6.22
CA VAL A 36 11.62 -8.91 -5.21
C VAL A 36 10.23 -9.13 -5.81
N ARG A 37 9.41 -9.97 -5.16
CA ARG A 37 8.03 -10.29 -5.60
C ARG A 37 6.95 -9.93 -4.57
N LYS A 38 7.33 -9.46 -3.38
CA LYS A 38 6.42 -8.99 -2.33
C LYS A 38 6.99 -7.73 -1.69
N VAL A 39 6.23 -6.64 -1.73
CA VAL A 39 6.59 -5.35 -1.11
C VAL A 39 5.59 -5.05 -0.01
N ASN A 40 6.08 -4.84 1.22
CA ASN A 40 5.23 -4.53 2.37
C ASN A 40 5.08 -3.01 2.49
N ILE A 41 3.84 -2.52 2.54
CA ILE A 41 3.52 -1.08 2.67
C ILE A 41 2.43 -0.94 3.73
N ASP A 42 2.73 -0.21 4.79
CA ASP A 42 1.82 0.03 5.92
C ASP A 42 1.83 1.52 6.28
N THR A 43 3.03 2.08 6.56
CA THR A 43 3.19 3.49 6.95
C THR A 43 2.54 4.47 5.97
N ASP A 44 2.69 4.27 4.66
CA ASP A 44 2.07 5.16 3.66
C ASP A 44 0.53 5.20 3.80
N LEU A 45 -0.10 4.06 4.09
CA LEU A 45 -1.57 3.96 4.26
C LEU A 45 -2.02 4.66 5.54
N ARG A 46 -1.27 4.48 6.63
CA ARG A 46 -1.54 5.16 7.92
C ARG A 46 -1.43 6.67 7.78
N LEU A 47 -0.42 7.17 7.07
CA LEU A 47 -0.24 8.59 6.82
C LEU A 47 -1.39 9.15 5.96
N ALA A 48 -1.74 8.46 4.86
CA ALA A 48 -2.85 8.86 3.99
C ALA A 48 -4.19 8.95 4.74
N ALA A 49 -4.53 7.94 5.53
CA ALA A 49 -5.76 7.94 6.30
C ALA A 49 -5.76 9.03 7.38
N THR A 50 -4.68 9.13 8.16
CA THR A 50 -4.57 10.08 9.28
C THR A 50 -4.65 11.52 8.79
N GLY A 51 -3.96 11.84 7.68
CA GLY A 51 -3.99 13.16 7.06
C GLY A 51 -5.39 13.60 6.65
N GLN A 52 -6.13 12.72 5.95
CA GLN A 52 -7.49 13.03 5.51
C GLN A 52 -8.49 13.13 6.65
N VAL A 53 -8.38 12.29 7.68
CA VAL A 53 -9.23 12.39 8.88
C VAL A 53 -9.00 13.74 9.58
N ARG A 54 -7.73 14.13 9.77
CA ARG A 54 -7.38 15.42 10.38
C ARG A 54 -7.92 16.60 9.59
N LYS A 55 -7.71 16.58 8.27
CA LYS A 55 -8.24 17.60 7.36
C LYS A 55 -9.75 17.72 7.48
N TYR A 56 -10.47 16.61 7.34
CA TYR A 56 -11.93 16.62 7.37
C TYR A 56 -12.46 17.20 8.69
N LEU A 57 -11.95 16.74 9.84
CA LEU A 57 -12.42 17.19 11.15
C LEU A 57 -12.07 18.66 11.42
N THR A 58 -10.97 19.16 10.85
CA THR A 58 -10.60 20.58 10.96
C THR A 58 -11.51 21.47 10.12
N GLU A 59 -11.81 21.05 8.88
CA GLU A 59 -12.66 21.81 7.96
C GLU A 59 -14.17 21.68 8.28
N ASN A 60 -14.57 20.62 8.99
CA ASN A 60 -15.96 20.30 9.30
C ASN A 60 -16.17 20.09 10.81
N PRO A 61 -16.08 21.14 11.65
CA PRO A 61 -16.10 21.00 13.11
C PRO A 61 -17.42 20.45 13.68
N ALA A 62 -18.53 20.58 12.96
CA ALA A 62 -19.82 19.97 13.33
C ALA A 62 -19.97 18.51 12.83
N GLY A 63 -19.05 18.04 11.98
CA GLY A 63 -19.08 16.71 11.39
C GLY A 63 -18.70 15.63 12.41
N PHE A 64 -19.69 14.88 12.89
CA PHE A 64 -19.49 13.81 13.88
C PHE A 64 -19.68 12.40 13.30
N ASP A 65 -20.32 12.27 12.14
CA ASP A 65 -20.56 10.98 11.51
C ASP A 65 -19.23 10.39 10.99
N PRO A 66 -18.81 9.21 11.50
CA PRO A 66 -17.57 8.59 11.06
C PRO A 66 -17.46 8.35 9.57
N ARG A 67 -18.59 8.14 8.89
CA ARG A 67 -18.61 7.95 7.43
C ARG A 67 -18.11 9.20 6.70
N GLY A 68 -18.31 10.38 7.29
CA GLY A 68 -17.86 11.67 6.76
C GLY A 68 -16.34 11.72 6.60
N PHE A 69 -15.59 11.41 7.64
CA PHE A 69 -14.12 11.43 7.61
C PHE A 69 -13.47 10.12 7.13
N LEU A 70 -14.14 8.96 7.28
CA LEU A 70 -13.60 7.68 6.82
C LEU A 70 -13.69 7.52 5.30
N LYS A 71 -14.64 8.20 4.63
CA LYS A 71 -14.73 8.20 3.17
C LYS A 71 -13.47 8.80 2.50
N PRO A 72 -13.07 10.06 2.76
CA PRO A 72 -11.86 10.64 2.15
C PRO A 72 -10.59 9.89 2.59
N ALA A 73 -10.54 9.35 3.81
CA ALA A 73 -9.44 8.50 4.26
C ALA A 73 -9.30 7.22 3.41
N THR A 74 -10.43 6.57 3.11
CA THR A 74 -10.46 5.37 2.25
C THR A 74 -10.09 5.70 0.82
N GLU A 75 -10.55 6.83 0.28
CA GLU A 75 -10.19 7.31 -1.05
C GLU A 75 -8.68 7.58 -1.16
N ALA A 76 -8.07 8.22 -0.15
CA ALA A 76 -6.63 8.48 -0.15
C ALA A 76 -5.80 7.20 -0.02
N MET A 77 -6.18 6.25 0.85
CA MET A 77 -5.53 4.93 0.90
C MET A 77 -5.66 4.18 -0.43
N THR A 78 -6.82 4.27 -1.08
CA THR A 78 -7.07 3.64 -2.38
C THR A 78 -6.15 4.21 -3.45
N LYS A 79 -5.99 5.54 -3.49
CA LYS A 79 -5.05 6.21 -4.41
C LYS A 79 -3.61 5.70 -4.21
N VAL A 80 -3.16 5.61 -2.96
CA VAL A 80 -1.83 5.03 -2.65
C VAL A 80 -1.73 3.61 -3.19
N CYS A 81 -2.70 2.73 -2.92
CA CYS A 81 -2.68 1.36 -3.43
C CYS A 81 -2.63 1.28 -4.96
N VAL A 82 -3.44 2.08 -5.67
CA VAL A 82 -3.46 2.13 -7.13
C VAL A 82 -2.09 2.51 -7.69
N GLU A 83 -1.49 3.60 -7.19
CA GLU A 83 -0.15 4.02 -7.60
C GLU A 83 0.90 2.92 -7.40
N ARG A 84 0.84 2.20 -6.27
CA ARG A 84 1.78 1.10 -5.98
C ARG A 84 1.56 -0.10 -6.92
N TYR A 85 0.32 -0.45 -7.23
CA TYR A 85 0.03 -1.54 -8.18
C TYR A 85 0.50 -1.22 -9.60
N GLU A 86 0.35 0.02 -10.05
CA GLU A 86 0.85 0.49 -11.35
C GLU A 86 2.38 0.45 -11.38
N LEU A 87 3.02 1.09 -10.40
CA LEU A 87 4.47 1.17 -10.28
C LEU A 87 5.15 -0.20 -10.22
N PHE A 88 4.54 -1.16 -9.51
CA PHE A 88 5.10 -2.52 -9.35
C PHE A 88 4.74 -3.46 -10.51
N GLY A 89 4.02 -2.98 -11.53
CA GLY A 89 3.64 -3.78 -12.71
C GLY A 89 2.58 -4.85 -12.44
N ALA A 90 1.87 -4.73 -11.31
CA ALA A 90 0.83 -5.68 -10.89
C ALA A 90 -0.56 -5.31 -11.46
N ALA A 91 -0.77 -4.07 -11.88
CA ALA A 91 -2.00 -3.65 -12.57
C ALA A 91 -2.26 -4.53 -13.81
N GLY A 92 -3.51 -5.01 -13.95
CA GLY A 92 -3.93 -5.85 -15.08
C GLY A 92 -3.45 -7.31 -15.04
N GLN A 93 -2.70 -7.74 -14.03
CA GLN A 93 -2.23 -9.13 -13.94
C GLN A 93 -3.28 -10.10 -13.37
N ALA A 94 -4.29 -9.60 -12.64
CA ALA A 94 -5.26 -10.42 -11.92
C ALA A 94 -6.00 -11.42 -12.82
N SER A 95 -6.47 -10.99 -14.00
CA SER A 95 -7.22 -11.84 -14.94
C SER A 95 -6.37 -12.92 -15.61
N LYS A 96 -5.04 -12.85 -15.52
CA LYS A 96 -4.11 -13.85 -16.08
C LYS A 96 -3.86 -15.01 -15.13
N ILE A 97 -4.25 -14.88 -13.86
CA ILE A 97 -4.03 -15.89 -12.82
C ILE A 97 -5.20 -16.86 -12.82
N LYS A 98 -4.91 -18.15 -12.94
CA LYS A 98 -5.86 -19.23 -12.63
C LYS A 98 -5.63 -19.65 -11.18
N PRO A 99 -6.55 -19.35 -10.25
CA PRO A 99 -6.40 -19.77 -8.86
C PRO A 99 -6.36 -21.29 -8.77
N ILE A 100 -5.46 -21.80 -7.94
CA ILE A 100 -5.33 -23.22 -7.63
C ILE A 100 -5.71 -23.43 -6.17
N SER A 101 -6.40 -24.51 -5.89
CA SER A 101 -6.87 -24.80 -4.53
C SER A 101 -5.70 -25.14 -3.62
N LEU A 102 -5.89 -24.96 -2.31
CA LEU A 102 -4.88 -25.36 -1.32
C LEU A 102 -4.61 -26.87 -1.34
N LYS A 103 -5.62 -27.68 -1.69
CA LYS A 103 -5.48 -29.15 -1.84
C LYS A 103 -4.56 -29.50 -3.00
N GLU A 104 -4.73 -28.87 -4.16
CA GLU A 104 -3.85 -29.06 -5.31
C GLU A 104 -2.43 -28.56 -5.00
N MET A 105 -2.30 -27.40 -4.34
CA MET A 105 -1.00 -26.91 -3.89
C MET A 105 -0.27 -27.89 -2.97
N ALA A 106 -0.98 -28.48 -2.00
CA ALA A 106 -0.40 -29.50 -1.12
C ALA A 106 0.11 -30.72 -1.90
N ALA A 107 -0.62 -31.17 -2.93
CA ALA A 107 -0.18 -32.26 -3.80
C ALA A 107 1.09 -31.91 -4.60
N ARG A 108 1.22 -30.67 -5.09
CA ARG A 108 2.41 -30.18 -5.81
C ARG A 108 3.65 -30.09 -4.91
N TYR A 109 3.47 -29.73 -3.64
CA TYR A 109 4.56 -29.82 -2.66
C TYR A 109 4.94 -31.28 -2.38
N ALA A 110 3.96 -32.17 -2.18
CA ALA A 110 4.22 -33.58 -1.88
C ALA A 110 4.93 -34.32 -3.02
N SER A 111 4.75 -33.91 -4.27
CA SER A 111 5.43 -34.49 -5.43
C SER A 111 6.86 -33.95 -5.65
N GLY A 112 7.30 -32.94 -4.91
CA GLY A 112 8.57 -32.25 -5.13
C GLY A 112 8.58 -31.29 -6.33
N GLU A 113 7.42 -31.03 -6.96
CA GLU A 113 7.34 -30.15 -8.14
C GLU A 113 7.83 -28.72 -7.85
N LEU A 114 7.62 -28.26 -6.62
CA LEU A 114 7.96 -26.90 -6.15
C LEU A 114 9.30 -26.83 -5.42
N ASP A 115 10.11 -27.89 -5.44
CA ASP A 115 11.41 -27.89 -4.79
C ASP A 115 12.35 -26.85 -5.43
N PRO A 116 13.18 -26.15 -4.63
CA PRO A 116 14.13 -25.18 -5.16
C PRO A 116 15.09 -25.84 -6.16
N LYS A 117 15.11 -25.31 -7.38
CA LYS A 117 16.11 -25.68 -8.39
C LYS A 117 17.35 -24.83 -8.15
N ILE A 118 18.35 -25.40 -7.48
CA ILE A 118 19.65 -24.76 -7.30
C ILE A 118 20.47 -25.07 -8.56
N SER A 119 20.73 -24.05 -9.37
CA SER A 119 21.61 -24.10 -10.55
C SER A 119 22.80 -23.19 -10.35
#